data_AF-A0A401QAS9-F1
#
_entry.id   AF-A0A401QAS9-F1
#
_cell.length_a   1.000
_cell.length_b   1.000
_cell.length_c   1.000
_cell.angle_alpha   90.00
_cell.angle_beta   90.00
_cell.angle_gamma   90.00
#
_symmetry.space_group_name_H-M   'P 1'
#
loop_
_entity.id
_entity.type
_entity.pdbx_description
1 polymer ?
#
loop_
_entity_poly.entity_id
_entity_poly.type
_entity_poly.pdbx_seq_one_letter_code
_entity_poly.pdbx_strand_id
1 'polypeptide(L)'
;MTCCPLFAGEFVHLYEVNYSQGSVAGHSAYDLVILATPLHPSKSPIRFHDPAQPISVHSSRYQEKVVTLVAGCLNASYFGQERSEPFRPTAITTTAHAGNLILAASIAVPVTEVPDRQPPACARVWRLLSPEPLAAAEVSRLFPSPQAVREARWLAHPRYSPSDEAPPFVLHRHLYHLNAVEWAASTMEVMAISAKNAALLARHRWYRQLEKVDQDIVTLGQKVEL
;
A
#
# COMPACT_ATOMS: atom_id res chain seq x y z
N MET A 1 16.97 41.15 39.44
CA MET A 1 16.39 39.96 38.81
C MET A 1 16.54 40.15 37.32
N THR A 2 17.50 39.47 36.72
CA THR A 2 17.91 39.64 35.32
C THR A 2 17.19 38.61 34.47
N CYS A 3 16.33 39.08 33.58
CA CYS A 3 15.65 38.26 32.58
C CYS A 3 16.47 38.31 31.30
N CYS A 4 17.25 37.26 31.01
CA CYS A 4 17.87 37.07 29.71
C CYS A 4 16.96 36.15 28.87
N PRO A 5 16.68 36.46 27.60
CA PRO A 5 16.05 35.49 26.71
C PRO A 5 17.02 34.33 26.48
N LEU A 6 16.56 33.10 26.72
CA LEU A 6 17.38 31.89 26.60
C LEU A 6 17.56 31.43 25.14
N PHE A 7 16.84 32.01 24.19
CA PHE A 7 16.97 31.69 22.76
C PHE A 7 16.73 32.93 21.90
N ALA A 8 17.77 33.34 21.17
CA ALA A 8 17.64 34.26 20.04
C ALA A 8 17.18 33.45 18.83
N GLY A 9 15.93 33.68 18.40
CA GLY A 9 15.31 33.29 17.13
C GLY A 9 15.81 32.02 16.44
N GLU A 10 15.29 30.85 16.80
CA GLU A 10 15.29 29.73 15.86
C GLU A 10 14.35 30.06 14.69
N PHE A 11 14.85 29.98 13.46
CA PHE A 11 13.98 29.95 12.28
C PHE A 11 13.08 28.71 12.38
N VAL A 12 11.79 28.92 12.59
CA VAL A 12 10.80 27.84 12.54
C VAL A 12 10.52 27.56 11.07
N HIS A 13 10.93 26.38 10.59
CA HIS A 13 10.52 25.90 9.28
C HIS A 13 9.13 25.29 9.40
N LEU A 14 8.13 25.98 8.85
CA LEU A 14 6.76 25.50 8.78
C LEU A 14 6.46 24.97 7.38
N TYR A 15 5.70 23.88 7.33
CA TYR A 15 5.07 23.38 6.12
C TYR A 15 3.65 23.90 6.02
N GLU A 16 3.36 24.66 4.98
CA GLU A 16 1.99 24.97 4.59
C GLU A 16 1.43 23.84 3.72
N VAL A 17 0.44 23.13 4.26
CA VAL A 17 -0.25 22.06 3.55
C VAL A 17 -1.57 22.57 3.03
N ASN A 18 -1.67 22.66 1.70
CA ASN A 18 -2.90 22.98 0.99
C ASN A 18 -3.64 21.68 0.65
N TYR A 19 -4.93 21.60 0.96
CA TYR A 19 -5.75 20.42 0.68
C TYR A 19 -7.10 20.79 0.06
N SER A 20 -7.63 19.88 -0.74
CA SER A 20 -8.97 19.97 -1.30
C SER A 20 -9.70 18.64 -1.10
N GLN A 21 -10.91 18.72 -0.55
CA GLN A 21 -11.81 17.58 -0.37
C GLN A 21 -13.19 17.97 -0.89
N GLY A 22 -13.52 17.49 -2.10
CA GLY A 22 -14.74 17.89 -2.79
C GLY A 22 -14.75 19.40 -3.08
N SER A 23 -15.77 20.10 -2.58
CA SER A 23 -15.91 21.56 -2.71
C SER A 23 -15.17 22.36 -1.63
N VAL A 24 -14.57 21.70 -0.63
CA VAL A 24 -13.87 22.36 0.47
C VAL A 24 -12.39 22.40 0.15
N ALA A 25 -11.81 23.60 0.08
CA ALA A 25 -10.38 23.81 0.02
C ALA A 25 -9.91 24.54 1.28
N GLY A 26 -8.71 24.21 1.76
CA GLY A 26 -8.14 24.80 2.96
C GLY A 26 -6.63 24.68 2.98
N HIS A 27 -6.02 25.38 3.93
CA HIS A 27 -4.59 25.29 4.20
C HIS A 27 -4.36 25.28 5.70
N SER A 28 -3.24 24.70 6.14
CA SER A 28 -2.81 24.70 7.53
C SER A 28 -1.30 24.60 7.62
N ALA A 29 -0.71 25.20 8.65
CA ALA A 29 0.72 25.16 8.91
C ALA A 29 1.07 24.06 9.90
N TYR A 30 2.18 23.37 9.65
CA TYR A 30 2.68 22.27 10.48
C TYR A 30 4.19 22.39 10.68
N ASP A 31 4.68 22.10 11.88
CA ASP A 31 6.12 22.04 12.13
C ASP A 31 6.80 20.79 11.55
N LEU A 32 5.99 19.75 11.30
CA LEU A 32 6.43 18.43 10.85
C LEU A 32 5.35 17.77 10.00
N VAL A 33 5.76 17.14 8.90
CA VAL A 33 4.86 16.42 7.99
C VAL A 33 5.37 15.00 7.76
N ILE A 34 4.47 14.03 7.89
CA ILE A 34 4.71 12.63 7.54
C ILE A 34 3.75 12.25 6.42
N LEU A 35 4.29 11.87 5.27
CA LEU A 35 3.53 11.41 4.13
C LEU A 35 3.25 9.91 4.25
N ALA A 36 1.96 9.60 4.41
CA ALA A 36 1.40 8.27 4.54
C ALA A 36 0.70 7.78 3.26
N THR A 37 1.19 8.23 2.10
CA THR A 37 0.67 7.84 0.79
C THR A 37 1.81 7.49 -0.18
N PRO A 38 1.60 6.57 -1.13
CA PRO A 38 2.62 6.26 -2.13
C PRO A 38 2.87 7.48 -3.03
N LEU A 39 4.09 8.00 -3.07
CA LEU A 39 4.47 9.10 -3.96
C LEU A 39 4.69 8.57 -5.37
N HIS A 40 3.60 8.42 -6.10
CA HIS A 40 3.59 7.99 -7.49
C HIS A 40 2.63 8.86 -8.31
N PRO A 41 2.99 9.30 -9.53
CA PRO A 41 2.17 10.23 -10.32
C PRO A 41 0.73 9.74 -10.58
N SER A 42 0.52 8.43 -10.66
CA SER A 42 -0.82 7.85 -10.86
C SER A 42 -1.63 7.60 -9.58
N LYS A 43 -1.05 7.81 -8.38
CA LYS A 43 -1.68 7.48 -7.10
C LYS A 43 -1.81 8.67 -6.15
N SER A 44 -0.84 9.60 -6.17
CA SER A 44 -0.82 10.74 -5.25
C SER A 44 -0.87 12.06 -6.02
N PRO A 45 -1.91 12.89 -5.83
CA PRO A 45 -1.97 14.23 -6.39
C PRO A 45 -1.14 15.25 -5.56
N ILE A 46 -0.13 14.79 -4.81
CA ILE A 46 0.71 15.66 -3.99
C ILE A 46 1.72 16.36 -4.88
N ARG A 47 1.79 17.69 -4.76
CA ARG A 47 2.78 18.53 -5.43
C ARG A 47 3.58 19.26 -4.38
N PHE A 48 4.90 19.25 -4.55
CA PHE A 48 5.81 19.99 -3.68
C PHE A 48 6.13 21.32 -4.34
N HIS A 49 5.86 22.41 -3.62
CA HIS A 49 6.04 23.78 -4.09
C HIS A 49 7.21 24.44 -3.37
N ASP A 50 8.45 24.05 -3.67
CA ASP A 50 9.65 24.82 -3.29
C ASP A 50 10.91 24.27 -4.02
N PRO A 51 11.68 25.06 -4.78
CA PRO A 51 12.68 24.53 -5.73
C PRO A 51 14.14 24.56 -5.22
N ALA A 52 14.42 24.49 -3.92
CA ALA A 52 15.81 24.39 -3.44
C ALA A 52 16.42 22.99 -3.68
N GLN A 53 15.64 21.93 -3.53
CA GLN A 53 15.99 20.56 -3.93
C GLN A 53 14.74 19.83 -4.47
N PRO A 54 14.79 19.24 -5.67
CA PRO A 54 13.66 18.49 -6.20
C PRO A 54 13.47 17.20 -5.39
N ILE A 55 12.28 17.02 -4.82
CA ILE A 55 11.89 15.74 -4.20
C ILE A 55 11.64 14.74 -5.34
N SER A 56 12.51 13.73 -5.44
CA SER A 56 12.37 12.68 -6.45
C SER A 56 11.11 11.85 -6.18
N VAL A 57 10.19 11.86 -7.14
CA VAL A 57 9.01 11.00 -7.13
C VAL A 57 9.32 9.78 -7.99
N HIS A 58 9.32 8.59 -7.37
CA HIS A 58 9.64 7.35 -8.08
C HIS A 58 8.53 7.01 -9.08
N SER A 59 8.91 6.80 -10.34
CA SER A 59 7.98 6.66 -11.48
C SER A 59 7.88 5.22 -12.01
N SER A 60 8.35 4.22 -11.25
CA SER A 60 8.24 2.81 -11.66
C SER A 60 6.80 2.28 -11.53
N ARG A 61 6.50 1.24 -12.31
CA ARG A 61 5.15 0.73 -12.54
C ARG A 61 4.59 0.05 -11.29
N TYR A 62 3.32 0.31 -10.99
CA TYR A 62 2.59 -0.46 -10.00
C TYR A 62 1.99 -1.73 -10.61
N GLN A 63 1.90 -2.77 -9.80
CA GLN A 63 1.17 -3.98 -10.12
C GLN A 63 -0.32 -3.74 -9.85
N GLU A 64 -1.13 -3.80 -10.91
CA GLU A 64 -2.57 -3.88 -10.77
C GLU A 64 -2.97 -5.27 -10.23
N LYS A 65 -3.96 -5.26 -9.34
CA LYS A 65 -4.65 -6.45 -8.86
C LYS A 65 -6.10 -6.37 -9.27
N VAL A 66 -6.59 -7.47 -9.82
CA VAL A 66 -8.00 -7.68 -10.14
C VAL A 66 -8.53 -8.76 -9.22
N VAL A 67 -9.60 -8.43 -8.51
CA VAL A 67 -10.29 -9.36 -7.63
C VAL A 67 -11.77 -9.39 -7.95
N THR A 68 -12.28 -10.60 -8.18
CA THR A 68 -13.71 -10.84 -8.42
C THR A 68 -14.28 -11.68 -7.30
N LEU A 69 -15.23 -11.13 -6.56
CA LEU A 69 -16.04 -11.83 -5.58
C LEU A 69 -17.28 -12.42 -6.27
N VAL A 70 -17.47 -13.73 -6.14
CA VAL A 70 -18.60 -14.46 -6.72
C VAL A 70 -19.31 -15.26 -5.64
N ALA A 71 -20.59 -14.99 -5.42
CA ALA A 71 -21.45 -15.86 -4.61
C ALA A 71 -22.02 -16.97 -5.50
N GLY A 72 -21.79 -18.24 -5.16
CA GLY A 72 -22.38 -19.37 -5.89
C GLY A 72 -21.57 -20.67 -5.82
N CYS A 73 -21.96 -21.64 -6.66
CA CYS A 73 -21.28 -22.92 -6.78
C CYS A 73 -20.09 -22.81 -7.73
N LEU A 74 -18.88 -23.09 -7.24
CA LEU A 74 -17.70 -23.23 -8.09
C LEU A 74 -17.81 -24.53 -8.93
N ASN A 75 -17.48 -24.45 -10.21
CA ASN A 75 -17.44 -25.59 -11.12
C ASN A 75 -16.22 -26.47 -10.83
N ALA A 76 -16.39 -27.49 -10.01
CA ALA A 76 -15.35 -28.47 -9.68
C ALA A 76 -14.68 -29.09 -10.92
N SER A 77 -15.48 -29.39 -11.96
CA SER A 77 -15.00 -30.03 -13.18
C SER A 77 -14.10 -29.12 -14.01
N TYR A 78 -14.19 -27.79 -13.86
CA TYR A 78 -13.22 -26.87 -14.46
C TYR A 78 -11.80 -27.11 -13.96
N PHE A 79 -11.66 -27.53 -12.69
CA PHE A 79 -10.37 -27.84 -12.06
C PHE A 79 -9.98 -29.32 -12.21
N GLY A 80 -10.67 -30.07 -13.08
CA GLY A 80 -10.39 -31.49 -13.31
C GLY A 80 -10.85 -32.43 -12.19
N GLN A 81 -11.65 -31.96 -11.23
CA GLN A 81 -12.20 -32.85 -10.21
C GLN A 81 -13.40 -33.63 -10.75
N GLU A 82 -13.37 -34.95 -10.57
CA GLU A 82 -14.49 -35.83 -10.93
C GLU A 82 -15.72 -35.59 -10.07
N ARG A 83 -16.90 -35.73 -10.68
CA ARG A 83 -18.20 -35.38 -10.09
C ARG A 83 -18.62 -36.32 -8.95
N SER A 84 -17.97 -37.47 -8.81
CA SER A 84 -18.22 -38.50 -7.80
C SER A 84 -17.71 -38.11 -6.40
N GLU A 85 -16.76 -37.18 -6.32
CA GLU A 85 -16.18 -36.74 -5.05
C GLU A 85 -16.75 -35.40 -4.57
N PRO A 86 -16.96 -35.22 -3.25
CA PRO A 86 -17.36 -33.93 -2.72
C PRO A 86 -16.26 -32.89 -2.93
N PHE A 87 -16.62 -31.74 -3.52
CA PHE A 87 -15.70 -30.61 -3.69
C PHE A 87 -15.38 -29.98 -2.32
N ARG A 88 -14.23 -30.34 -1.77
CA ARG A 88 -13.72 -29.87 -0.47
C ARG A 88 -12.76 -28.67 -0.50
N PRO A 89 -12.04 -28.36 -1.60
CA PRO A 89 -11.08 -27.25 -1.58
C PRO A 89 -11.71 -25.94 -1.11
N THR A 90 -11.00 -25.25 -0.21
CA THR A 90 -11.34 -23.90 0.27
C THR A 90 -10.47 -22.82 -0.36
N ALA A 91 -9.34 -23.23 -0.93
CA ALA A 91 -8.45 -22.42 -1.75
C ALA A 91 -7.88 -23.29 -2.89
N ILE A 92 -7.67 -22.65 -4.04
CA ILE A 92 -7.12 -23.22 -5.26
C ILE A 92 -6.10 -22.21 -5.77
N THR A 93 -4.89 -22.66 -6.07
CA THR A 93 -3.82 -21.84 -6.64
C THR A 93 -3.34 -22.46 -7.92
N THR A 94 -3.11 -21.65 -8.94
CA THR A 94 -2.59 -22.13 -10.23
C THR A 94 -1.10 -21.82 -10.35
N THR A 95 -0.37 -22.64 -11.09
CA THR A 95 0.98 -22.29 -11.56
C THR A 95 0.86 -21.29 -12.72
N ALA A 96 1.87 -20.42 -12.89
CA ALA A 96 1.86 -19.45 -13.97
C ALA A 96 2.04 -20.16 -15.32
N HIS A 97 0.93 -20.38 -16.04
CA HIS A 97 0.92 -20.88 -17.41
C HIS A 97 0.05 -19.96 -18.28
N ALA A 98 0.45 -19.83 -19.56
CA ALA A 98 -0.36 -19.13 -20.55
C ALA A 98 -1.73 -19.83 -20.69
N GLY A 99 -2.82 -19.07 -20.49
CA GLY A 99 -4.19 -19.56 -20.63
C GLY A 99 -4.98 -19.77 -19.34
N ASN A 100 -4.37 -19.61 -18.16
CA ASN A 100 -5.13 -19.66 -16.90
C ASN A 100 -6.00 -18.41 -16.73
N LEU A 101 -7.31 -18.61 -16.54
CA LEU A 101 -8.26 -17.52 -16.30
C LEU A 101 -8.00 -16.81 -14.96
N ILE A 102 -7.58 -17.58 -13.96
CA ILE A 102 -7.36 -17.12 -12.60
C ILE A 102 -5.98 -17.55 -12.11
N LEU A 103 -5.40 -16.75 -11.22
CA LEU A 103 -4.19 -17.05 -10.46
C LEU A 103 -4.53 -17.87 -9.21
N ALA A 104 -5.66 -17.55 -8.57
CA ALA A 104 -6.15 -18.26 -7.40
C ALA A 104 -7.66 -18.05 -7.19
N ALA A 105 -8.29 -19.00 -6.51
CA ALA A 105 -9.65 -18.90 -5.99
C ALA A 105 -9.63 -19.28 -4.51
N SER A 106 -10.33 -18.53 -3.65
CA SER A 106 -10.42 -18.85 -2.21
C SER A 106 -11.77 -18.45 -1.65
N ILE A 107 -12.26 -19.15 -0.64
CA ILE A 107 -13.50 -18.76 0.04
C ILE A 107 -13.23 -17.47 0.84
N ALA A 108 -14.05 -16.45 0.61
CA ALA A 108 -14.08 -15.24 1.42
C ALA A 108 -15.02 -15.47 2.62
N VAL A 109 -14.51 -15.22 3.82
CA VAL A 109 -15.27 -15.29 5.07
C VAL A 109 -15.34 -13.88 5.66
N PRO A 110 -16.52 -13.44 6.17
CA PRO A 110 -16.62 -12.16 6.86
C PRO A 110 -15.68 -12.09 8.07
N VAL A 111 -15.11 -10.92 8.32
CA VAL A 111 -14.22 -10.70 9.47
C VAL A 111 -15.00 -10.60 10.78
N THR A 112 -16.24 -10.10 10.72
CA THR A 112 -17.09 -9.83 11.90
C THR A 112 -17.90 -11.03 12.35
N GLU A 113 -18.19 -11.96 11.45
CA GLU A 113 -19.00 -13.15 11.71
C GLU A 113 -18.28 -14.36 11.13
N VAL A 114 -17.44 -14.98 11.97
CA VAL A 114 -16.85 -16.28 11.63
C VAL A 114 -17.93 -17.32 11.91
N PRO A 115 -18.52 -17.96 10.89
CA PRO A 115 -19.58 -18.91 11.13
C PRO A 115 -19.00 -20.17 11.78
N ASP A 116 -19.70 -20.70 12.80
CA ASP A 116 -19.33 -21.95 13.49
C ASP A 116 -19.17 -23.15 12.53
N ARG A 117 -19.80 -23.07 11.35
CA ARG A 117 -19.69 -24.06 10.28
C ARG A 117 -19.52 -23.40 8.92
N GLN A 118 -18.67 -23.99 8.09
CA GLN A 118 -18.51 -23.57 6.70
C GLN A 118 -19.86 -23.63 5.97
N PRO A 119 -20.28 -22.57 5.25
CA PRO A 119 -21.51 -22.63 4.47
C PRO A 119 -21.45 -23.74 3.40
N PRO A 120 -22.61 -24.27 2.98
CA PRO A 120 -22.70 -25.21 1.85
C PRO A 120 -21.91 -24.70 0.64
N ALA A 121 -21.36 -25.61 -0.18
CA ALA A 121 -20.49 -25.26 -1.31
C ALA A 121 -21.07 -24.15 -2.22
N CYS A 122 -22.39 -24.17 -2.44
CA CYS A 122 -23.13 -23.23 -3.27
C CYS A 122 -23.58 -21.93 -2.58
N ALA A 123 -23.42 -21.82 -1.27
CA ALA A 123 -23.74 -20.62 -0.50
C ALA A 123 -22.46 -19.83 -0.12
N ARG A 124 -21.31 -20.19 -0.69
CA ARG A 124 -20.02 -19.56 -0.43
C ARG A 124 -19.81 -18.35 -1.32
N VAL A 125 -19.11 -17.36 -0.77
CA VAL A 125 -18.50 -16.29 -1.54
C VAL A 125 -17.07 -16.70 -1.87
N TRP A 126 -16.74 -16.70 -3.15
CA TRP A 126 -15.41 -16.99 -3.67
C TRP A 126 -14.72 -15.72 -4.09
N ARG A 127 -13.48 -15.54 -3.66
CA ARG A 127 -12.56 -14.51 -4.11
C ARG A 127 -11.65 -15.10 -5.17
N LEU A 128 -11.81 -14.62 -6.39
CA LEU A 128 -10.97 -14.93 -7.55
C LEU A 128 -9.92 -13.85 -7.71
N LEU A 129 -8.66 -14.25 -7.87
CA LEU A 129 -7.59 -13.38 -8.30
C LEU A 129 -7.29 -13.72 -9.76
N SER A 130 -7.28 -12.73 -10.63
CA SER A 130 -6.99 -12.91 -12.06
C SER A 130 -5.93 -11.91 -12.53
N PRO A 131 -5.19 -12.22 -13.62
CA PRO A 131 -4.26 -11.28 -14.23
C PRO A 131 -4.98 -10.07 -14.83
N GLU A 132 -6.17 -10.31 -15.39
CA GLU A 132 -7.01 -9.35 -16.09
C GLU A 132 -8.48 -9.50 -15.63
N PRO A 133 -9.34 -8.52 -15.89
CA PRO A 133 -10.79 -8.61 -15.63
C PRO A 133 -11.43 -9.81 -16.30
N LEU A 134 -12.31 -10.50 -15.57
CA LEU A 134 -13.00 -11.68 -16.07
C LEU A 134 -14.25 -11.27 -16.84
N ALA A 135 -14.35 -11.70 -18.10
CA ALA A 135 -15.57 -11.54 -18.88
C ALA A 135 -16.71 -12.36 -18.28
N ALA A 136 -17.96 -11.96 -18.54
CA ALA A 136 -19.14 -12.69 -18.04
C ALA A 136 -19.12 -14.18 -18.42
N ALA A 137 -18.67 -14.51 -19.65
CA ALA A 137 -18.53 -15.89 -20.09
C ALA A 137 -17.45 -16.66 -19.31
N GLU A 138 -16.37 -16.01 -18.88
CA GLU A 138 -15.33 -16.60 -18.03
C GLU A 138 -15.83 -16.88 -16.63
N VAL A 139 -16.55 -15.93 -16.05
CA VAL A 139 -17.22 -16.13 -14.76
C VAL A 139 -18.21 -17.28 -14.86
N SER A 140 -19.03 -17.37 -15.92
CA SER A 140 -19.97 -18.46 -16.12
C SER A 140 -19.32 -19.83 -16.32
N ARG A 141 -18.10 -19.89 -16.89
CA ARG A 141 -17.32 -21.13 -16.97
C ARG A 141 -16.90 -21.65 -15.59
N LEU A 142 -16.53 -20.72 -14.71
CA LEU A 142 -16.11 -21.00 -13.33
C LEU A 142 -17.30 -21.20 -12.38
N PHE A 143 -18.42 -20.53 -12.64
CA PHE A 143 -19.64 -20.52 -11.83
C PHE A 143 -20.85 -20.60 -12.77
N PRO A 144 -21.41 -21.79 -13.03
CA PRO A 144 -22.50 -21.97 -13.98
C PRO A 144 -23.79 -21.23 -13.60
N SER A 145 -23.98 -20.99 -12.30
CA SER A 145 -25.13 -20.27 -11.73
C SER A 145 -24.67 -19.30 -10.63
N PRO A 146 -24.00 -18.19 -11.00
CA PRO A 146 -23.54 -17.21 -10.04
C PRO A 146 -24.73 -16.39 -9.51
N GLN A 147 -24.83 -16.25 -8.20
CA GLN A 147 -25.90 -15.48 -7.54
C GLN A 147 -25.57 -13.99 -7.49
N ALA A 148 -24.31 -13.65 -7.28
CA ALA A 148 -23.82 -12.28 -7.28
C ALA A 148 -22.35 -12.23 -7.72
N VAL A 149 -21.99 -11.16 -8.44
CA VAL A 149 -20.63 -10.90 -8.89
C VAL A 149 -20.25 -9.45 -8.58
N ARG A 150 -19.09 -9.25 -7.97
CA ARG A 150 -18.51 -7.94 -7.68
C ARG A 150 -17.03 -7.95 -8.03
N GLU A 151 -16.62 -7.02 -8.88
CA GLU A 151 -15.22 -6.85 -9.25
C GLU A 151 -14.65 -5.60 -8.58
N ALA A 152 -13.40 -5.69 -8.15
CA ALA A 152 -12.61 -4.56 -7.70
C ALA A 152 -11.23 -4.60 -8.36
N ARG A 153 -10.73 -3.43 -8.75
CA ARG A 153 -9.41 -3.23 -9.35
C ARG A 153 -8.67 -2.15 -8.60
N TRP A 154 -7.40 -2.37 -8.33
CA TRP A 154 -6.55 -1.34 -7.75
C TRP A 154 -5.08 -1.60 -8.06
N LEU A 155 -4.30 -0.52 -8.07
CA LEU A 155 -2.84 -0.58 -8.06
C LEU A 155 -2.38 -0.99 -6.66
N ALA A 156 -1.95 -2.23 -6.47
CA ALA A 156 -1.68 -2.79 -5.15
C ALA A 156 -0.31 -2.38 -4.61
N HIS A 157 0.76 -2.66 -5.34
CA HIS A 157 2.13 -2.44 -4.88
C HIS A 157 3.06 -2.12 -6.04
N PRO A 158 4.26 -1.54 -5.80
CA PRO A 158 5.27 -1.37 -6.85
C PRO A 158 5.67 -2.71 -7.49
N ARG A 159 6.08 -2.69 -8.75
CA ARG A 159 6.79 -3.80 -9.37
C ARG A 159 8.27 -3.69 -9.01
N TYR A 160 8.78 -4.73 -8.35
CA TYR A 160 10.16 -4.79 -7.90
C TYR A 160 11.08 -5.26 -9.03
N SER A 161 12.17 -4.53 -9.25
CA SER A 161 13.32 -4.96 -10.03
C SER A 161 14.57 -4.96 -9.14
N PRO A 162 15.53 -5.88 -9.34
CA PRO A 162 16.82 -5.85 -8.63
C PRO A 162 17.60 -4.54 -8.80
N SER A 163 17.33 -3.79 -9.87
CA SER A 163 17.94 -2.49 -10.16
C SER A 163 17.23 -1.30 -9.50
N ASP A 164 16.07 -1.51 -8.87
CA ASP A 164 15.29 -0.40 -8.33
C ASP A 164 15.89 0.10 -7.02
N GLU A 165 16.21 1.39 -6.98
CA GLU A 165 16.56 2.08 -5.74
C GLU A 165 15.30 2.47 -4.98
N ALA A 166 15.27 2.19 -3.68
CA ALA A 166 14.18 2.62 -2.82
C ALA A 166 14.25 4.14 -2.57
N PRO A 167 13.11 4.84 -2.55
CA PRO A 167 13.05 6.23 -2.13
C PRO A 167 13.60 6.44 -0.73
N PRO A 168 14.09 7.66 -0.44
CA PRO A 168 14.48 8.02 0.91
C PRO A 168 13.26 8.18 1.83
N PHE A 169 13.41 7.77 3.09
CA PHE A 169 12.40 8.03 4.13
C PHE A 169 12.38 9.49 4.60
N VAL A 170 13.47 10.23 4.39
CA VAL A 170 13.58 11.67 4.69
C VAL A 170 13.60 12.41 3.36
N LEU A 171 12.56 13.20 3.09
CA LEU A 171 12.49 13.99 1.86
C LEU A 171 13.08 15.39 2.04
N HIS A 172 12.92 15.95 3.24
CA HIS A 172 13.45 17.25 3.64
C HIS A 172 13.50 17.34 5.18
N ARG A 173 14.09 18.41 5.73
CA ARG A 173 14.03 18.70 7.18
C ARG A 173 12.57 18.72 7.65
N HIS A 174 12.24 17.82 8.58
CA HIS A 174 10.90 17.61 9.14
C HIS A 174 9.81 17.16 8.13
N LEU A 175 10.21 16.65 6.96
CA LEU A 175 9.32 16.00 5.99
C LEU A 175 9.76 14.57 5.72
N TYR A 176 8.91 13.62 6.10
CA TYR A 176 9.21 12.19 6.06
C TYR A 176 8.24 11.45 5.15
N HIS A 177 8.70 10.37 4.51
CA HIS A 177 7.90 9.52 3.64
C HIS A 177 7.90 8.08 4.15
N LEU A 178 6.82 7.68 4.80
CA LEU A 178 6.74 6.33 5.37
C LEU A 178 6.48 5.26 4.30
N ASN A 179 5.78 5.58 3.21
CA ASN A 179 5.52 4.64 2.11
C ASN A 179 6.76 4.37 1.27
N ALA A 180 7.92 4.95 1.60
CA ALA A 180 9.18 4.61 0.96
C ALA A 180 9.48 3.10 1.07
N VAL A 181 9.09 2.48 2.17
CA VAL A 181 9.23 1.03 2.42
C VAL A 181 8.50 0.17 1.40
N GLU A 182 7.46 0.68 0.71
CA GLU A 182 6.66 -0.10 -0.24
C GLU A 182 7.51 -0.67 -1.38
N TRP A 183 8.65 -0.04 -1.69
CA TRP A 183 9.63 -0.46 -2.70
C TRP A 183 10.48 -1.66 -2.26
N ALA A 184 10.53 -1.97 -0.97
CA ALA A 184 11.11 -3.19 -0.44
C ALA A 184 10.03 -4.25 -0.17
N ALA A 185 8.93 -3.84 0.45
CA ALA A 185 7.78 -4.68 0.74
C ALA A 185 6.51 -3.85 0.98
N SER A 186 5.43 -4.17 0.28
CA SER A 186 4.16 -3.43 0.34
C SER A 186 3.07 -4.28 1.00
N THR A 187 3.19 -4.46 2.32
CA THR A 187 2.17 -5.12 3.15
C THR A 187 1.75 -4.22 4.31
N MET A 188 0.55 -4.44 4.86
CA MET A 188 0.03 -3.62 5.96
C MET A 188 0.93 -3.68 7.20
N GLU A 189 1.54 -4.81 7.49
CA GLU A 189 2.45 -5.03 8.61
C GLU A 189 3.73 -4.21 8.43
N VAL A 190 4.29 -4.20 7.22
CA VAL A 190 5.49 -3.42 6.90
C VAL A 190 5.19 -1.92 6.97
N MET A 191 3.99 -1.51 6.55
CA MET A 191 3.54 -0.12 6.69
C MET A 191 3.40 0.32 8.15
N ALA A 192 2.91 -0.56 9.03
CA ALA A 192 2.84 -0.28 10.47
C ALA A 192 4.23 -0.15 11.11
N ILE A 193 5.18 -1.00 10.71
CA ILE A 193 6.58 -0.91 11.13
C ILE A 193 7.20 0.41 10.65
N SER A 194 7.02 0.74 9.37
CA SER A 194 7.52 1.99 8.80
C SER A 194 6.95 3.21 9.50
N ALA A 195 5.64 3.24 9.78
CA ALA A 195 5.00 4.33 10.51
C ALA A 195 5.61 4.53 11.91
N LYS A 196 5.83 3.45 12.65
CA LYS A 196 6.50 3.49 13.96
C LYS A 196 7.92 4.07 13.83
N ASN A 197 8.69 3.62 12.84
CA ASN A 197 10.05 4.07 12.63
C ASN A 197 10.10 5.55 12.21
N ALA A 198 9.22 5.99 11.32
CA ALA A 198 9.08 7.39 10.92
C ALA A 198 8.74 8.30 12.11
N ALA A 199 7.82 7.87 12.98
CA ALA A 199 7.47 8.61 14.20
C ALA A 199 8.64 8.71 15.19
N LEU A 200 9.39 7.62 15.37
CA LEU A 200 10.59 7.62 16.23
C LEU A 200 11.68 8.51 15.64
N LEU A 201 11.94 8.43 14.33
CA LEU A 201 12.90 9.26 13.62
C LEU A 201 12.56 10.75 13.75
N ALA A 202 11.30 11.11 13.51
CA ALA A 202 10.76 12.45 13.70
C ALA A 202 11.01 12.95 15.14
N ARG A 203 10.63 12.15 16.14
CA ARG A 203 10.81 12.48 17.55
C ARG A 203 12.28 12.68 17.92
N HIS A 204 13.15 11.77 17.50
CA HIS A 204 14.57 11.84 17.84
C HIS A 204 15.23 13.07 17.23
N ARG A 205 14.92 13.41 15.97
CA ARG A 205 15.39 14.66 15.35
C ARG A 205 14.82 15.90 16.03
N TRP A 206 13.54 15.88 16.40
CA TRP A 206 12.88 16.98 17.11
C TRP A 206 13.57 17.33 18.44
N TYR A 207 13.93 16.31 19.24
CA TYR A 207 14.62 16.51 20.52
C TYR A 207 16.15 16.47 20.40
N ARG A 208 16.71 16.54 19.18
CA ARG A 208 18.16 16.50 18.91
C ARG A 208 18.88 15.27 19.51
N GLN A 209 18.19 14.14 19.62
CA GLN A 209 18.72 12.84 20.06
C GLN A 209 19.35 12.09 18.88
N LEU A 210 20.36 12.68 18.25
CA LEU A 210 20.96 12.17 17.02
C LEU A 210 21.72 10.85 17.25
N GLU A 211 22.11 10.54 18.48
CA GLU A 211 22.71 9.26 18.86
C GLU A 211 21.76 8.06 18.71
N LYS A 212 20.45 8.31 18.57
CA LYS A 212 19.41 7.29 18.37
C LYS A 212 18.94 7.21 16.92
N VAL A 213 19.58 7.95 16.02
CA VAL A 213 19.30 7.96 14.59
C VAL A 213 20.52 7.39 13.90
N ASP A 214 20.35 6.29 13.18
CA ASP A 214 21.42 5.78 12.34
C ASP A 214 21.85 6.88 11.37
N GLN A 215 23.15 7.20 11.35
CA GLN A 215 23.66 8.19 10.42
C GLN A 215 23.55 7.63 9.00
N ASP A 216 23.14 8.49 8.07
CA ASP A 216 23.12 8.12 6.65
C ASP A 216 24.52 7.59 6.28
N ILE A 217 24.58 6.32 5.85
CA ILE A 217 25.82 5.66 5.39
C ILE A 217 26.46 6.44 4.21
N VAL A 218 25.74 7.41 3.64
CA VAL A 218 26.17 8.36 2.61
C VAL A 218 27.13 9.44 3.14
N THR A 219 27.32 9.58 4.46
CA THR A 219 28.21 10.61 5.05
C THR A 219 29.68 10.16 5.09
N LEU A 220 30.23 9.70 3.97
CA LEU A 220 31.68 9.60 3.76
C LEU A 220 32.24 10.73 2.89
N GLY A 221 31.45 11.76 2.55
CA GLY A 221 31.89 12.77 1.58
C GLY A 221 31.49 14.22 1.76
N GLN A 222 30.57 14.59 2.65
CA GLN A 222 30.17 16.01 2.75
C GLN A 222 30.07 16.46 4.22
N LYS A 223 31.00 17.34 4.60
CA LYS A 223 30.95 18.15 5.81
C LYS A 223 29.60 18.87 5.88
N VAL A 224 28.83 18.57 6.91
CA VAL A 224 27.70 19.40 7.35
C VAL A 224 28.30 20.60 8.06
N GLU A 225 28.17 21.79 7.47
CA GLU A 225 28.29 23.05 8.23
C GLU A 225 26.98 23.25 9.02
N LEU A 226 27.17 23.60 10.30
CA LEU A 226 26.17 23.72 11.37
C LEU A 226 25.18 24.88 11.14
#